data_AF-A0A838NPX3-F1
#
_entry.id   AF-A0A838NPX3-F1
#
_cell.length_a   1.000
_cell.length_b   1.000
_cell.length_c   1.000
_cell.angle_alpha   90.00
_cell.angle_beta   90.00
_cell.angle_gamma   90.00
#
_symmetry.space_group_name_H-M   'P 1'
#
loop_
_entity.id
_entity.type
_entity.pdbx_description
1 polymer ?
#
loop_
_entity_poly.entity_id
_entity_poly.type
_entity_poly.pdbx_seq_one_letter_code
_entity_poly.pdbx_strand_id
1 'polypeptide(L)'
;MSVSYDEVEKYVREEVASLTNRDATAVGPETVLVGTNRIVDSADLVMLLLSAEEYTREKLGAVFDWTSDSAMSEARSVLRSVGSLARHLTDLQPA
;
A
#
# COMPACT_ATOMS: atom_id res chain seq x y z
N MET A 1 -17.95 -9.76 -0.75
CA MET A 1 -17.04 -10.25 0.32
C MET A 1 -16.08 -9.12 0.59
N SER A 2 -16.10 -8.56 1.79
CA SER A 2 -15.09 -7.60 2.24
C SER A 2 -13.79 -8.34 2.52
N VAL A 3 -12.66 -7.79 2.07
CA VAL A 3 -11.33 -8.36 2.30
C VAL A 3 -10.87 -7.95 3.70
N SER A 4 -10.18 -8.82 4.42
CA SER A 4 -9.71 -8.46 5.76
C SER A 4 -8.42 -7.61 5.70
N TYR A 5 -8.20 -6.75 6.70
CA TYR A 5 -6.96 -5.96 6.81
C TYR A 5 -5.70 -6.83 6.70
N ASP A 6 -5.71 -8.02 7.31
CA ASP A 6 -4.57 -8.96 7.25
C ASP A 6 -4.26 -9.43 5.82
N GLU A 7 -5.29 -9.61 4.98
CA GLU A 7 -5.11 -10.00 3.58
C GLU A 7 -4.51 -8.86 2.76
N VAL A 8 -4.99 -7.64 2.99
CA VAL A 8 -4.48 -6.43 2.33
C VAL A 8 -3.03 -6.15 2.79
N GLU A 9 -2.75 -6.27 4.08
CA GLU A 9 -1.39 -6.09 4.61
C GLU A 9 -0.44 -7.13 4.01
N LYS A 10 -0.86 -8.40 3.99
CA LYS A 10 -0.06 -9.47 3.38
C LYS A 10 0.26 -9.16 1.92
N TYR A 11 -0.73 -8.72 1.15
CA TYR A 11 -0.54 -8.33 -0.25
C TYR A 11 0.49 -7.19 -0.40
N VAL A 12 0.33 -6.10 0.36
CA VAL A 12 1.27 -4.96 0.31
C VAL A 12 2.68 -5.40 0.69
N ARG A 13 2.83 -6.27 1.69
CA ARG A 13 4.14 -6.80 2.11
C ARG A 13 4.80 -7.63 1.03
N GLU A 14 4.04 -8.50 0.37
CA GLU A 14 4.52 -9.34 -0.73
C GLU A 14 4.95 -8.50 -1.93
N GLU A 15 4.16 -7.49 -2.32
CA GLU A 15 4.51 -6.58 -3.41
C GLU A 15 5.77 -5.76 -3.09
N VAL A 16 5.86 -5.19 -1.88
CA VAL A 16 7.04 -4.42 -1.45
C VAL A 16 8.30 -5.31 -1.42
N ALA A 17 8.17 -6.55 -0.94
CA ALA A 17 9.25 -7.52 -0.92
C ALA A 17 9.72 -7.88 -2.35
N SER A 18 8.77 -8.07 -3.26
CA SER A 18 9.04 -8.33 -4.67
C SER A 18 9.78 -7.17 -5.34
N LEU A 19 9.29 -5.94 -5.17
CA LEU A 19 9.87 -4.73 -5.75
C LEU A 19 11.26 -4.44 -5.20
N THR A 20 11.46 -4.60 -3.89
CA THR A 20 12.75 -4.33 -3.24
C THR A 20 13.73 -5.50 -3.30
N ASN A 21 13.33 -6.62 -3.90
CA ASN A 21 14.08 -7.88 -3.95
C ASN A 21 14.57 -8.33 -2.55
N ARG A 22 13.66 -8.23 -1.57
CA ARG A 22 13.89 -8.59 -0.16
C ARG A 22 12.95 -9.71 0.26
N ASP A 23 13.24 -10.35 1.38
CA ASP A 23 12.31 -11.29 1.99
C ASP A 23 11.07 -10.56 2.54
N ALA A 24 9.88 -11.12 2.25
CA ALA A 24 8.61 -10.63 2.80
C ALA A 24 8.53 -10.75 4.34
N THR A 25 9.40 -11.57 4.94
CA THR A 25 9.56 -11.65 6.40
C THR A 25 10.29 -10.44 6.98
N ALA A 26 11.10 -9.74 6.18
CA ALA A 26 11.80 -8.52 6.57
C ALA A 26 10.95 -7.25 6.36
N VAL A 27 9.85 -7.36 5.61
CA VAL A 27 8.84 -6.31 5.44
C VAL A 27 7.73 -6.54 6.46
N GLY A 28 7.46 -5.57 7.32
CA GLY A 28 6.40 -5.61 8.31
C GLY A 28 5.48 -4.39 8.22
N PRO A 29 4.43 -4.30 9.05
CA PRO A 29 3.49 -3.18 9.03
C PRO A 29 4.17 -1.83 9.32
N GLU A 30 5.20 -1.81 10.17
CA GLU A 30 5.97 -0.61 10.51
C GLU A 30 7.01 -0.22 9.44
N THR A 31 7.14 -1.01 8.37
CA THR A 31 8.13 -0.75 7.33
C THR A 31 7.80 0.54 6.58
N VAL A 32 8.77 1.47 6.57
CA VAL A 32 8.62 2.80 5.98
C VAL A 32 8.69 2.72 4.45
N LEU A 33 7.64 3.21 3.79
CA LEU A 33 7.55 3.31 2.33
C LEU A 33 7.89 4.72 1.84
N VAL A 34 7.45 5.76 2.56
CA VAL A 34 7.69 7.16 2.20
C VAL A 34 8.29 7.93 3.37
N GLY A 35 9.39 8.66 3.11
CA GLY A 35 10.04 9.54 4.05
C GLY A 35 11.49 9.15 4.36
N THR A 36 11.96 9.53 5.54
CA THR A 36 13.31 9.21 6.02
C THR A 36 13.40 7.73 6.35
N ASN A 37 14.40 7.03 5.82
CA ASN A 37 14.62 5.59 5.99
C ASN A 37 13.64 4.67 5.22
N ARG A 38 13.07 5.15 4.10
CA ARG A 38 12.26 4.31 3.20
C ARG A 38 13.08 3.17 2.60
N ILE A 39 12.43 2.01 2.41
CA ILE A 39 13.05 0.85 1.77
C ILE A 39 12.76 0.77 0.25
N VAL A 40 11.71 1.45 -0.20
CA VAL A 40 11.33 1.56 -1.62
C VAL A 40 11.90 2.84 -2.21
N ASP A 41 12.31 2.80 -3.47
CA ASP A 41 12.64 4.02 -4.20
C ASP A 41 11.38 4.70 -4.78
N SER A 42 11.54 5.80 -5.52
CA SER A 42 10.39 6.50 -6.10
C SER A 42 9.71 5.70 -7.21
N ALA A 43 10.45 4.85 -7.94
CA ALA A 43 9.90 4.02 -9.01
C ALA A 43 9.16 2.82 -8.42
N ASP A 44 9.76 2.14 -7.43
CA ASP A 44 9.14 1.06 -6.66
C ASP A 44 7.84 1.53 -6.01
N LEU A 45 7.83 2.73 -5.43
CA LEU A 45 6.62 3.30 -4.85
C LEU A 45 5.51 3.45 -5.89
N VAL A 46 5.81 3.97 -7.08
CA VAL A 46 4.81 4.10 -8.15
C VAL A 46 4.30 2.73 -8.59
N MET A 47 5.18 1.74 -8.74
CA MET A 47 4.79 0.37 -9.07
C MET A 47 3.87 -0.22 -8.00
N LEU A 48 4.20 -0.04 -6.72
CA LEU A 48 3.36 -0.47 -5.60
C LEU A 48 1.97 0.18 -5.64
N LEU A 49 1.89 1.48 -5.94
CA LEU A 49 0.63 2.20 -6.01
C LEU A 49 -0.24 1.72 -7.17
N LEU A 50 0.36 1.42 -8.33
CA LEU A 50 -0.33 0.84 -9.48
C LEU A 50 -0.87 -0.57 -9.17
N SER A 51 -0.03 -1.43 -8.58
CA SER A 51 -0.42 -2.76 -8.10
C SER A 51 -1.58 -2.67 -7.09
N ALA A 52 -1.47 -1.76 -6.12
CA ALA A 52 -2.51 -1.53 -5.13
C ALA A 52 -3.82 -1.02 -5.77
N GLU A 53 -3.76 -0.13 -6.76
CA GLU A 53 -4.93 0.35 -7.49
C GLU A 53 -5.66 -0.80 -8.20
N GLU A 54 -4.92 -1.66 -8.89
CA GLU A 54 -5.46 -2.84 -9.57
C GLU A 54 -6.09 -3.82 -8.56
N TYR A 55 -5.38 -4.13 -7.48
CA TYR A 55 -5.89 -4.97 -6.40
C TYR A 55 -7.18 -4.42 -5.80
N THR A 56 -7.25 -3.11 -5.56
CA THR A 56 -8.42 -2.46 -4.97
C THR A 56 -9.61 -2.51 -5.92
N ARG A 57 -9.37 -2.26 -7.20
CA ARG A 57 -10.41 -2.34 -8.23
C ARG A 57 -10.96 -3.76 -8.36
N GLU A 58 -10.09 -4.77 -8.36
CA GLU A 58 -10.48 -6.16 -8.59
C GLU A 58 -11.03 -6.88 -7.36
N LYS A 59 -10.41 -6.66 -6.19
CA LYS A 59 -10.74 -7.39 -4.95
C LYS A 59 -11.73 -6.62 -4.07
N LEU A 60 -11.53 -5.31 -3.96
CA LEU A 60 -12.27 -4.44 -3.04
C LEU A 60 -13.46 -3.78 -3.74
N GLY A 61 -13.49 -3.78 -5.08
CA GLY A 61 -14.50 -3.06 -5.87
C GLY A 61 -14.43 -1.54 -5.67
N ALA A 62 -13.27 -1.03 -5.23
CA ALA A 62 -13.06 0.36 -4.90
C ALA A 62 -11.94 0.98 -5.76
N VAL A 63 -11.93 2.30 -5.86
CA VAL A 63 -10.94 3.04 -6.64
C VAL A 63 -9.96 3.70 -5.68
N PHE A 64 -8.70 3.29 -5.74
CA PHE A 64 -7.62 3.95 -5.01
C PHE A 64 -6.99 5.04 -5.89
N ASP A 65 -7.40 6.29 -5.66
CA ASP A 65 -6.83 7.45 -6.36
C ASP A 65 -5.67 8.05 -5.58
N TRP A 66 -4.47 7.51 -5.80
CA TRP A 66 -3.22 8.00 -5.22
C TRP A 66 -2.66 9.24 -5.94
N THR A 67 -3.27 9.67 -7.04
CA THR A 67 -2.83 10.83 -7.85
C THR A 67 -3.50 12.14 -7.44
N SER A 68 -4.57 12.06 -6.65
CA SER A 68 -5.31 13.22 -6.12
C SER A 68 -4.48 14.05 -5.14
N ASP A 69 -4.69 15.37 -5.13
CA ASP A 69 -4.08 16.31 -4.17
C ASP A 69 -4.41 15.97 -2.70
N SER A 70 -5.63 15.48 -2.46
CA SER A 70 -6.08 14.93 -1.17
C SER A 70 -5.25 13.72 -0.76
N ALA A 71 -4.97 12.85 -1.73
CA ALA A 71 -4.05 11.75 -1.53
C ALA A 71 -2.65 12.29 -1.25
N MET A 72 -2.12 13.36 -1.84
CA MET A 72 -0.78 13.86 -1.47
C MET A 72 -0.67 14.40 -0.01
N SER A 73 -1.70 15.05 0.51
CA SER A 73 -1.72 15.54 1.90
C SER A 73 -1.88 14.39 2.90
N GLU A 74 -2.79 13.45 2.63
CA GLU A 74 -3.01 12.25 3.45
C GLU A 74 -1.95 11.15 3.19
N ALA A 75 -1.32 11.10 2.02
CA ALA A 75 -0.30 10.12 1.59
C ALA A 75 0.95 10.22 2.43
N ARG A 76 1.26 11.41 2.98
CA ARG A 76 2.34 11.54 3.96
C ARG A 76 2.08 10.74 5.24
N SER A 77 0.83 10.32 5.48
CA SER A 77 0.44 9.40 6.55
C SER A 77 0.07 8.00 6.02
N VAL A 78 -0.70 7.93 4.93
CA VAL A 78 -1.19 6.68 4.33
C VAL A 78 -0.05 5.89 3.66
N LEU A 79 0.81 6.54 2.88
CA LEU A 79 1.97 5.91 2.25
C LEU A 79 3.20 5.89 3.16
N ARG A 80 3.07 6.28 4.43
CA ARG A 80 4.21 6.31 5.36
C ARG A 80 4.75 4.91 5.61
N SER A 81 3.85 3.96 5.84
CA SER A 81 4.18 2.59 6.20
C SER A 81 3.28 1.60 5.49
N VAL A 82 3.70 0.34 5.44
CA VAL A 82 2.90 -0.78 4.93
C VAL A 82 1.54 -0.86 5.63
N GLY A 83 1.52 -0.78 6.96
CA GLY A 83 0.29 -0.88 7.74
C GLY A 83 -0.66 0.30 7.50
N SER A 84 -0.11 1.51 7.35
CA SER A 84 -0.89 2.70 6.98
C SER A 84 -1.57 2.52 5.62
N LEU A 85 -0.85 1.99 4.63
CA LEU A 85 -1.39 1.76 3.28
C LEU A 85 -2.47 0.67 3.31
N ALA A 86 -2.18 -0.46 3.95
CA ALA A 86 -3.12 -1.57 4.06
C ALA A 86 -4.42 -1.16 4.76
N ARG A 87 -4.33 -0.32 5.80
CA ARG A 87 -5.49 0.22 6.49
C ARG A 87 -6.34 1.08 5.56
N HIS A 88 -5.72 2.02 4.87
CA HIS A 88 -6.44 2.88 3.93
C HIS A 88 -7.13 2.10 2.82
N LEU A 89 -6.45 1.13 2.21
CA LEU A 89 -7.05 0.27 1.18
C LEU A 89 -8.25 -0.53 1.73
N THR A 90 -8.17 -0.97 2.98
CA THR A 90 -9.29 -1.65 3.65
C THR A 90 -10.47 -0.69 3.87
N ASP A 91 -10.20 0.56 4.27
CA ASP A 91 -11.21 1.59 4.52
C ASP A 91 -11.90 2.08 3.23
N LEU A 92 -11.29 1.86 2.06
CA LEU A 92 -11.89 2.18 0.75
C LEU A 92 -13.02 1.21 0.36
N GLN A 93 -13.19 0.09 1.06
CA GLN A 93 -14.24 -0.87 0.75
C GLN A 93 -15.63 -0.22 0.86
N PRO A 94 -16.53 -0.43 -0.12
CA PRO A 94 -17.92 -0.02 0.03
C PRO A 94 -18.57 -0.81 1.18
N ALA A 95 -19.25 -0.08 2.08
CA ALA A 95 -19.97 -0.61 3.23
C ALA A 95 -21.15 -1.52 2.84
#